data_AF-A0AAW4VXN6-F1
#
_entry.id   AF-A0AAW4VXN6-F1
#
_cell.length_a   1.000
_cell.length_b   1.000
_cell.length_c   1.000
_cell.angle_alpha   90.00
_cell.angle_beta   90.00
_cell.angle_gamma   90.00
#
_symmetry.space_group_name_H-M   'P 1'
#
loop_
_entity.id
_entity.type
_entity.pdbx_description
1 polymer ?
#
loop_
_entity_poly.entity_id
_entity_poly.type
_entity_poly.pdbx_seq_one_letter_code
_entity_poly.pdbx_strand_id
1 'polypeptide(L)'
;MAEDLIREIHTQLDLITSGLAALPREARIAWFRRTTYVQPLHFLKEINGTTYTVRAFFDDEAKENIVEKVQRIILSKDSAEM
;
A
#
# COMPACT_ATOMS: atom_id res chain seq x y z
N MET A 1 15.01 -17.61 16.41
CA MET A 1 15.43 -16.26 15.97
C MET A 1 14.48 -15.67 14.94
N ALA A 2 14.44 -16.15 13.68
CA ALA A 2 13.51 -15.61 12.66
C ALA A 2 12.05 -16.02 12.92
N GLU A 3 11.80 -17.26 13.34
CA GLU A 3 10.45 -17.76 13.65
C GLU A 3 9.82 -17.06 14.86
N ASP A 4 10.61 -16.73 15.88
CA ASP A 4 10.13 -16.01 17.06
C ASP A 4 9.74 -14.57 16.73
N LEU A 5 10.54 -13.90 15.88
CA LEU A 5 10.22 -12.57 15.36
C LEU A 5 8.92 -12.60 14.54
N ILE A 6 8.73 -13.61 13.68
CA ILE A 6 7.51 -13.77 12.87
C ILE A 6 6.29 -14.00 13.77
N ARG A 7 6.42 -14.81 14.82
CA ARG A 7 5.33 -15.04 15.79
C ARG A 7 4.97 -13.77 16.56
N GLU A 8 5.96 -13.00 16.97
CA GLU A 8 5.74 -11.71 17.64
C GLU A 8 5.01 -10.74 16.72
N ILE A 9 5.43 -10.64 15.45
CA ILE A 9 4.76 -9.80 14.45
C ILE A 9 3.29 -10.19 14.29
N HIS A 10 2.99 -11.48 14.12
CA HIS A 10 1.60 -11.94 14.00
C HIS A 10 0.78 -11.65 15.25
N THR A 11 1.36 -11.84 16.44
CA THR A 11 0.69 -11.54 17.71
C THR A 11 0.32 -10.05 17.82
N GLN A 12 1.25 -9.16 17.44
CA GLN A 12 1.00 -7.72 17.41
C GLN A 12 -0.08 -7.36 16.38
N LEU A 13 -0.07 -7.99 15.21
CA LEU A 13 -1.11 -7.79 14.18
C LEU A 13 -2.49 -8.22 14.68
N ASP A 14 -2.59 -9.35 15.37
CA ASP A 14 -3.85 -9.84 15.92
C ASP A 14 -4.39 -8.90 17.01
N LEU A 15 -3.52 -8.39 17.88
CA LEU A 15 -3.88 -7.41 18.91
C LEU A 15 -4.42 -6.11 18.31
N ILE A 16 -3.73 -5.57 17.30
CA ILE A 16 -4.17 -4.36 16.59
C ILE A 16 -5.51 -4.62 15.89
N THR A 17 -5.63 -5.73 15.17
CA THR A 17 -6.85 -6.07 14.41
C THR A 17 -8.05 -6.24 15.33
N SER A 18 -7.88 -6.94 16.44
CA SER A 18 -8.92 -7.14 17.45
C SER A 18 -9.32 -5.83 18.12
N GLY A 19 -8.33 -4.98 18.46
CA GLY A 19 -8.59 -3.65 19.01
C GLY A 19 -9.37 -2.75 18.06
N LEU A 20 -9.04 -2.76 16.77
CA LEU A 20 -9.76 -2.01 15.74
C LEU A 20 -11.18 -2.55 15.53
N ALA A 21 -11.37 -3.88 15.53
CA ALA A 21 -12.68 -4.50 15.35
C ALA A 21 -13.68 -4.12 16.45
N ALA A 22 -13.19 -3.88 17.67
CA ALA A 22 -14.00 -3.42 18.80
C ALA A 22 -14.43 -1.94 18.70
N LEU A 23 -13.82 -1.15 17.80
CA LEU A 23 -14.17 0.26 17.60
C LEU A 23 -15.41 0.43 16.70
N PRO A 24 -16.25 1.46 16.95
CA PRO A 24 -17.31 1.83 16.01
C PRO A 24 -16.72 2.26 14.66
N ARG A 25 -17.53 2.17 13.59
CA ARG A 25 -17.10 2.40 12.21
C ARG A 25 -16.40 3.75 12.03
N GLU A 26 -16.94 4.80 12.63
CA GLU A 26 -16.44 6.17 12.55
C GLU A 26 -15.07 6.30 13.21
N ALA A 27 -14.88 5.62 14.35
CA ALA A 27 -13.60 5.58 15.05
C ALA A 27 -12.54 4.79 14.29
N ARG A 28 -12.92 3.69 13.61
CA ARG A 28 -12.01 2.96 12.71
C ARG A 28 -11.54 3.83 11.55
N ILE A 29 -12.44 4.60 10.93
CA ILE A 29 -12.10 5.54 9.84
C ILE A 29 -11.20 6.68 10.36
N ALA A 30 -11.49 7.21 11.55
CA ALA A 30 -10.67 8.26 12.16
C ALA A 30 -9.26 7.74 12.52
N TRP A 31 -9.16 6.51 13.03
CA TRP A 31 -7.87 5.86 13.28
C TRP A 31 -7.10 5.68 11.97
N PHE A 32 -7.73 5.12 10.94
CA PHE A 32 -7.14 4.96 9.60
C PHE A 32 -6.56 6.28 9.09
N ARG A 33 -7.35 7.36 9.06
CA ARG A 33 -6.87 8.68 8.60
C ARG A 33 -5.68 9.23 9.38
N ARG A 34 -5.56 8.92 10.68
CA ARG A 34 -4.44 9.34 11.54
C ARG A 34 -3.19 8.50 11.32
N THR A 35 -3.34 7.21 11.01
CA THR A 35 -2.23 6.25 10.92
C THR A 35 -1.79 5.97 9.49
N THR A 36 -2.59 6.32 8.47
CA THR A 36 -2.27 6.10 7.05
C THR A 36 -1.12 6.95 6.51
N TYR A 37 -0.60 7.91 7.27
CA TYR A 37 0.35 8.88 6.76
C TYR A 37 1.59 8.99 7.64
N VAL A 38 2.59 8.15 7.37
CA VAL A 38 3.98 8.45 7.76
C VAL A 38 4.60 9.41 6.73
N GLN A 39 4.17 9.33 5.47
CA GLN A 39 4.32 10.24 4.34
C GLN A 39 3.38 9.72 3.23
N PRO A 40 3.01 10.48 2.20
CA PRO A 40 2.33 9.87 1.06
C PRO A 40 3.27 8.79 0.51
N LEU A 41 2.75 7.60 0.22
CA LEU A 41 3.50 6.52 -0.45
C LEU A 41 3.85 7.00 -1.87
N HIS A 42 4.86 7.86 -1.95
CA HIS A 42 5.50 8.26 -3.18
C HIS A 42 6.45 7.14 -3.53
N PHE A 43 6.00 6.18 -4.33
CA PHE A 43 6.94 5.36 -5.07
C PHE A 43 7.68 6.30 -6.04
N LEU A 44 8.83 6.77 -5.57
CA LEU A 44 9.80 7.55 -6.32
C LEU A 44 10.75 6.56 -6.96
N LYS A 45 10.77 6.52 -8.29
CA LYS A 45 11.73 5.71 -9.04
C LYS A 45 12.40 6.58 -10.08
N GLU A 46 13.73 6.61 -10.06
CA GLU A 46 14.51 7.24 -11.12
C GLU A 46 14.83 6.20 -12.19
N ILE A 47 14.53 6.53 -13.45
CA ILE A 47 14.92 5.73 -14.62
C ILE A 47 15.46 6.72 -15.65
N ASN A 48 16.70 6.53 -16.10
CA ASN A 48 17.35 7.37 -17.12
C ASN A 48 17.32 8.88 -16.82
N GLY A 49 17.57 9.28 -15.57
CA GLY A 49 17.54 10.69 -15.15
C GLY A 49 16.15 11.31 -15.06
N THR A 50 15.08 10.53 -15.23
CA THR A 50 13.68 10.98 -15.03
C THR A 50 13.12 10.39 -13.74
N THR A 51 12.61 11.26 -12.86
CA THR A 51 11.96 10.85 -11.61
C THR A 51 10.47 10.59 -11.83
N TYR A 52 10.05 9.34 -11.65
CA TYR A 52 8.65 8.92 -11.68
C TYR A 52 8.10 8.87 -10.27
N THR A 53 6.97 9.54 -10.05
CA THR A 53 6.25 9.49 -8.77
C THR A 53 4.91 8.80 -8.99
N VAL A 54 4.68 7.63 -8.38
CA VAL A 54 3.34 7.04 -8.35
C VAL A 54 2.61 7.60 -7.14
N ARG A 55 1.55 8.37 -7.40
CA ARG A 55 0.57 8.76 -6.39
C ARG A 55 -0.59 7.77 -6.50
N ALA A 56 -0.71 6.86 -5.53
CA ALA A 56 -1.87 5.99 -5.45
C ALA A 56 -3.05 6.79 -4.88
N PHE A 57 -3.94 7.25 -5.78
CA PHE A 57 -5.26 7.73 -5.39
C PHE A 57 -6.21 6.53 -5.49
N PHE A 58 -6.88 6.22 -4.38
CA PHE A 58 -7.94 5.22 -4.38
C PHE A 58 -9.23 5.93 -4.78
N ASP A 59 -9.75 5.58 -5.95
CA ASP A 59 -10.98 6.06 -6.55
C ASP A 59 -11.79 4.83 -6.96
N ASP A 60 -13.02 4.72 -6.45
CA ASP A 60 -13.90 3.56 -6.69
C ASP A 60 -14.54 3.60 -8.09
N GLU A 61 -14.56 4.76 -8.74
CA GLU A 61 -14.99 4.94 -10.13
C GLU A 61 -13.83 4.79 -11.13
N ALA A 62 -12.61 4.54 -10.65
CA ALA A 62 -11.45 4.38 -11.51
C ALA A 62 -11.62 3.19 -12.47
N LYS A 63 -11.36 3.46 -13.76
CA LYS A 63 -11.41 2.43 -14.83
C LYS A 63 -10.34 1.34 -14.70
N GLU A 64 -9.33 1.54 -13.86
CA GLU A 64 -8.17 0.66 -13.71
C GLU A 64 -7.86 0.48 -12.21
N ASN A 65 -7.85 -0.77 -11.74
CA ASN A 65 -7.51 -1.09 -10.36
C ASN A 65 -5.97 -1.19 -10.15
N ILE A 66 -5.53 -1.36 -8.90
CA ILE A 66 -4.10 -1.37 -8.57
C ILE A 66 -3.33 -2.52 -9.22
N VAL A 67 -3.94 -3.69 -9.38
CA VAL A 67 -3.31 -4.86 -10.00
C VAL A 67 -3.07 -4.60 -11.48
N GLU A 68 -4.10 -4.12 -12.18
CA GLU A 68 -4.04 -3.78 -13.61
C GLU A 68 -3.00 -2.68 -13.88
N LYS A 69 -2.96 -1.65 -13.03
CA LYS A 69 -1.99 -0.55 -13.14
C LYS A 69 -0.55 -1.02 -12.93
N VAL A 70 -0.32 -1.89 -11.95
CA VAL A 70 1.01 -2.49 -11.70
C VAL A 70 1.44 -3.36 -12.88
N GLN A 71 0.54 -4.21 -13.38
CA GLN A 71 0.79 -5.04 -14.55
C GLN A 71 1.16 -4.18 -15.77
N ARG A 72 0.38 -3.13 -16.06
CA ARG A 72 0.68 -2.23 -17.18
C ARG A 72 2.06 -1.59 -17.04
N ILE A 73 2.40 -1.01 -15.89
CA ILE A 73 3.69 -0.31 -15.70
C ILE A 73 4.89 -1.26 -15.77
N ILE A 74 4.76 -2.47 -15.23
CA ILE A 74 5.87 -3.43 -15.18
C ILE A 74 5.99 -4.17 -16.53
N LEU A 75 4.89 -4.68 -17.07
CA LEU A 75 4.88 -5.54 -18.25
C LEU A 75 4.91 -4.75 -19.58
N SER A 76 4.49 -3.47 -19.61
CA SER A 76 4.65 -2.65 -20.81
C SER A 76 6.12 -2.33 -21.11
N LYS A 77 7.03 -2.60 -20.16
CA LYS A 77 8.45 -2.36 -20.33
C LYS A 77 9.12 -3.44 -21.20
N ASP A 78 8.60 -4.67 -21.19
CA ASP A 78 9.15 -5.79 -21.97
C ASP A 78 8.82 -5.70 -23.47
N SER A 79 7.82 -4.90 -23.84
CA SER A 79 7.41 -4.73 -25.25
C SER A 79 8.14 -3.59 -25.98
N ALA A 80 8.92 -2.76 -25.28
CA ALA A 80 9.63 -1.62 -25.86
C ALA A 80 11.12 -1.89 -26.11
N GLU A 81 11.61 -3.09 -25.76
CA GLU A 81 13.00 -3.53 -25.96
C GLU A 81 13.13 -4.66 -27.01
N MET A 82 12.10 -4.91 -27.83
CA MET A 82 12.17 -5.79 -29.02
C MET A 82 12.08 -5.01 -30.32
#